data_AF-A0A383AZA5-F1
#
_entry.id   AF-A0A383AZA5-F1
#
_cell.length_a   1.000
_cell.length_b   1.000
_cell.length_c   1.000
_cell.angle_alpha   90.00
_cell.angle_beta   90.00
_cell.angle_gamma   90.00
#
_symmetry.space_group_name_H-M   'P 1'
#
loop_
_entity.id
_entity.type
_entity.pdbx_description
1 polymer ?
#
loop_
_entity_poly.entity_id
_entity_poly.type
_entity_poly.pdbx_seq_one_letter_code
_entity_poly.pdbx_strand_id
1 'polypeptide(L)'
;MANLVNRRRFLEIGPLGVGYGAIAPHANATQSNHSTENTVLMVGDGLGLSPTELADTWTQLATKGEIEPDSYSIGGTVEHLETACAAALGKERAVFMPTGTLANHLAVRE
;
A
#
# COMPACT_ATOMS: atom_id res chain seq x y z
N MET A 1 -33.54 -27.91 19.07
CA MET A 1 -33.65 -27.90 17.60
C MET A 1 -33.37 -26.48 17.11
N ALA A 2 -32.11 -26.18 16.81
CA ALA A 2 -31.69 -24.87 16.31
C ALA A 2 -32.12 -24.73 14.85
N ASN A 3 -33.06 -23.83 14.57
CA ASN A 3 -33.49 -23.53 13.21
C ASN A 3 -32.56 -22.48 12.58
N LEU A 4 -32.08 -22.80 11.38
CA LEU A 4 -31.13 -22.07 10.55
C LEU A 4 -31.49 -20.58 10.40
N VAL A 5 -30.58 -19.69 10.80
CA VAL A 5 -30.62 -18.29 10.36
C VAL A 5 -30.36 -18.25 8.86
N ASN A 6 -31.38 -17.83 8.10
CA ASN A 6 -31.34 -17.77 6.65
C ASN A 6 -30.57 -16.52 6.18
N ARG A 7 -29.28 -16.71 5.92
CA ARG A 7 -28.30 -15.71 5.44
C ARG A 7 -28.73 -14.87 4.22
N ARG A 8 -29.72 -15.29 3.44
CA ARG A 8 -30.21 -14.52 2.28
C ARG A 8 -31.25 -13.44 2.65
N ARG A 9 -31.91 -13.58 3.80
CA ARG A 9 -32.93 -12.61 4.27
C ARG A 9 -32.34 -11.43 5.04
N PHE A 10 -31.07 -11.52 5.43
CA PHE A 10 -30.34 -10.42 6.10
C PHE A 10 -30.14 -9.21 5.19
N LEU A 11 -30.03 -9.42 3.87
CA LEU A 11 -29.90 -8.35 2.87
C LEU A 11 -31.22 -7.60 2.58
N GLU A 12 -32.38 -8.14 2.98
CA GLU A 12 -33.68 -7.49 2.77
C GLU A 12 -33.99 -6.40 3.82
N ILE A 13 -33.35 -6.42 5.00
CA ILE A 13 -33.68 -5.55 6.14
C ILE A 13 -32.67 -4.38 6.32
N GLY A 14 -31.70 -4.23 5.42
CA GLY A 14 -30.63 -3.25 5.56
C GLY A 14 -30.63 -2.08 4.57
N PRO A 15 -31.56 -1.10 4.69
CA PRO A 15 -31.15 0.30 4.44
C PRO A 15 -31.66 1.31 5.47
N LEU A 16 -32.40 0.91 6.50
CA LEU A 16 -33.02 1.86 7.46
C LEU A 16 -32.15 2.23 8.68
N GLY A 17 -30.85 1.87 8.67
CA GLY A 17 -29.91 2.15 9.76
C GLY A 17 -28.86 3.24 9.47
N VAL A 18 -28.90 3.90 8.32
CA VAL A 18 -27.91 4.93 7.92
C VAL A 18 -28.43 6.35 8.26
N GLY A 19 -28.83 6.56 9.51
CA GLY A 19 -29.47 7.81 9.95
C GLY A 19 -28.68 8.70 10.90
N TYR A 20 -27.67 8.17 11.60
CA TYR A 20 -27.02 8.92 12.71
C TYR A 20 -25.50 9.06 12.62
N GLY A 21 -24.84 8.50 11.60
CA GLY A 21 -23.39 8.64 11.40
C GLY A 21 -22.97 9.68 10.34
N ALA A 22 -23.91 10.24 9.59
CA ALA A 22 -23.63 10.90 8.31
C ALA A 22 -23.46 12.44 8.35
N ILE A 23 -23.41 13.08 9.52
CA ILE A 23 -23.19 14.55 9.61
C ILE A 23 -22.34 14.96 10.82
N ALA A 24 -21.25 14.25 11.12
CA ALA A 24 -20.14 14.94 11.76
C ALA A 24 -19.33 15.56 10.60
N PRO A 25 -19.27 16.89 10.44
CA PRO A 25 -18.28 17.48 9.55
C PRO A 25 -16.93 17.01 10.09
N HIS A 26 -16.29 16.09 9.37
CA HIS A 26 -14.88 15.85 9.56
C HIS A 26 -14.30 17.20 9.17
N ALA A 27 -13.88 17.98 10.16
CA ALA A 27 -13.22 19.24 9.90
C ALA A 27 -12.10 18.87 8.93
N ASN A 28 -12.25 19.28 7.66
CA ASN A 28 -11.14 19.34 6.74
C ASN A 28 -10.15 20.25 7.46
N ALA A 29 -9.20 19.66 8.18
CA ALA A 29 -7.97 20.35 8.52
C ALA A 29 -7.49 20.84 7.16
N THR A 30 -7.56 22.14 6.96
CA THR A 30 -7.09 22.81 5.76
C THR A 30 -5.66 22.31 5.57
N GLN A 31 -5.48 21.31 4.70
CA GLN A 31 -4.16 20.90 4.26
C GLN A 31 -3.63 22.15 3.60
N SER A 32 -2.70 22.81 4.28
CA SER A 32 -1.94 23.87 3.68
C SER A 32 -1.25 23.24 2.46
N ASN A 33 -1.73 23.60 1.27
CA ASN A 33 -1.06 23.35 -0.01
C ASN A 33 0.24 24.16 -0.01
N HIS A 34 1.19 23.79 0.84
CA HIS A 34 2.57 24.18 0.66
C HIS A 34 3.13 23.21 -0.38
N SER A 35 3.48 23.75 -1.54
CA SER A 35 4.24 23.03 -2.54
C SER A 35 5.48 22.42 -1.89
N THR A 36 5.55 21.10 -1.82
CA THR A 36 6.66 20.35 -1.21
C THR A 36 7.97 20.51 -1.99
N GLU A 37 7.93 21.14 -3.17
CA GLU A 37 9.05 21.25 -4.12
C GLU A 37 10.33 21.87 -3.54
N ASN A 38 10.28 22.54 -2.38
CA ASN A 38 11.48 23.07 -1.72
C ASN A 38 11.52 22.82 -0.21
N THR A 39 10.78 21.81 0.27
CA THR A 39 10.78 21.44 1.69
C THR A 39 11.93 20.47 1.96
N VAL A 40 12.88 20.88 2.80
CA VAL A 40 13.96 19.99 3.26
C VAL A 40 13.48 19.22 4.50
N LEU A 41 13.30 17.92 4.36
CA LEU A 41 12.97 17.01 5.46
C LEU A 41 14.26 16.39 6.01
N MET A 42 14.56 16.64 7.29
CA MET A 42 15.70 16.03 7.99
C MET A 42 15.25 14.85 8.88
N VAL A 43 14.27 14.07 8.41
CA VAL A 43 13.69 12.95 9.14
C VAL A 43 13.44 11.78 8.19
N GLY A 44 13.95 10.61 8.55
CA GLY A 44 13.82 9.39 7.74
C GLY A 44 14.61 9.44 6.43
N ASP A 45 14.44 8.40 5.63
CA ASP A 45 15.04 8.21 4.30
C ASP A 45 14.00 8.29 3.16
N GLY A 46 12.73 8.49 3.51
CA GLY A 46 11.63 8.54 2.55
C GLY A 46 11.59 9.83 1.73
N LEU A 47 10.90 9.76 0.58
CA LEU A 47 10.74 10.88 -0.36
C LEU A 47 9.87 12.03 0.15
N GLY A 48 9.23 11.89 1.32
CA GLY A 48 8.40 12.94 1.91
C GLY A 48 7.12 13.28 1.12
N LEU A 49 6.71 12.41 0.19
CA LEU A 49 5.54 12.65 -0.65
C LEU A 49 4.26 12.66 0.19
N SER A 50 3.39 13.63 -0.09
CA SER A 50 2.01 13.60 0.35
C SER A 50 1.26 12.42 -0.28
N PRO A 51 0.13 11.98 0.31
CA PRO A 51 -0.67 10.89 -0.25
C PRO A 51 -1.10 11.11 -1.70
N THR A 52 -1.40 12.37 -2.08
CA THR A 52 -1.80 12.73 -3.44
C THR A 52 -0.63 12.61 -4.41
N GLU A 53 0.54 13.15 -4.06
CA GLU A 53 1.75 13.06 -4.91
C GLU A 53 2.19 11.61 -5.12
N LEU A 54 2.06 10.76 -4.10
CA LEU A 54 2.34 9.33 -4.21
C LEU A 54 1.38 8.64 -5.19
N ALA A 55 0.07 8.90 -5.07
CA ALA A 55 -0.95 8.34 -5.94
C ALA A 55 -0.77 8.79 -7.40
N ASP A 56 -0.43 10.05 -7.62
CA ASP A 56 -0.13 10.58 -8.95
C ASP A 56 1.10 9.90 -9.55
N THR A 57 2.15 9.69 -8.76
CA THR A 57 3.36 8.98 -9.18
C THR A 57 3.03 7.55 -9.60
N TRP A 58 2.28 6.81 -8.78
CA TRP A 58 1.87 5.43 -9.10
C TRP A 58 1.02 5.36 -10.36
N THR A 59 0.10 6.31 -10.54
CA THR A 59 -0.75 6.40 -11.74
C THR A 59 0.09 6.65 -12.98
N GLN A 60 1.09 7.53 -12.90
CA GLN A 60 2.01 7.79 -14.00
C GLN A 60 2.81 6.54 -14.38
N LEU A 61 3.39 5.84 -13.41
CA LEU A 61 4.16 4.61 -13.64
C LEU A 61 3.29 3.51 -14.27
N ALA A 62 2.07 3.34 -13.78
CA ALA A 62 1.12 2.37 -14.33
C ALA A 62 0.70 2.73 -15.77
N THR A 63 0.47 4.02 -16.05
CA THR A 63 0.04 4.48 -17.38
C THR A 63 1.15 4.35 -18.44
N LYS A 64 2.41 4.53 -18.04
CA LYS A 64 3.57 4.35 -18.91
C LYS A 64 3.90 2.88 -19.19
N GLY A 65 3.27 1.94 -18.47
CA GLY A 65 3.58 0.52 -18.56
C GLY A 65 4.94 0.17 -17.96
N GLU A 66 5.43 0.97 -17.01
CA GLU A 66 6.70 0.74 -16.30
C GLU A 66 6.55 -0.24 -15.13
N ILE A 67 5.31 -0.65 -14.81
CA ILE A 67 4.99 -1.63 -13.78
C ILE A 67 4.43 -2.89 -14.45
N GLU A 68 5.15 -4.00 -14.32
CA GLU A 68 4.73 -5.32 -14.76
C GLU A 68 4.06 -6.05 -13.58
N PRO A 69 2.87 -6.63 -13.77
CA PRO A 69 2.13 -7.26 -12.69
C PRO A 69 2.85 -8.49 -12.13
N ASP A 70 2.85 -8.64 -10.81
CA ASP A 70 3.35 -9.81 -10.10
C ASP A 70 2.19 -10.63 -9.50
N SER A 71 2.46 -11.89 -9.16
CA SER A 71 1.54 -12.73 -8.38
C SER A 71 2.21 -13.16 -7.09
N TYR A 72 1.81 -12.56 -5.96
CA TYR A 72 2.43 -12.83 -4.66
C TYR A 72 3.96 -12.63 -4.67
N SER A 73 4.44 -11.54 -5.27
CA SER A 73 5.88 -11.26 -5.44
C SER A 73 6.62 -12.26 -6.34
N ILE A 74 5.89 -13.04 -7.13
CA ILE A 74 6.47 -13.92 -8.17
C ILE A 74 6.28 -13.24 -9.52
N GLY A 75 7.40 -13.00 -10.20
CA GLY A 75 7.44 -12.36 -11.52
C GLY A 75 7.33 -10.83 -11.48
N GLY A 76 7.15 -10.25 -12.66
CA GLY A 76 6.88 -8.83 -12.85
C GLY A 76 7.96 -7.91 -12.30
N THR A 77 7.57 -6.70 -11.89
CA THR A 77 8.51 -5.68 -11.38
C THR A 77 9.30 -6.14 -10.16
N VAL A 78 8.75 -7.05 -9.34
CA VAL A 78 9.44 -7.55 -8.14
C VAL A 78 10.63 -8.44 -8.51
N GLU A 79 10.49 -9.34 -9.50
CA GLU A 79 11.60 -10.19 -9.95
C GLU A 79 12.75 -9.37 -10.57
N HIS A 80 12.41 -8.31 -11.31
CA HIS A 80 13.40 -7.38 -11.86
C HIS A 80 14.21 -6.70 -10.73
N LEU A 81 13.53 -6.27 -9.67
CA LEU A 81 14.16 -5.67 -8.50
C LEU A 81 15.08 -6.67 -7.77
N GLU A 82 14.61 -7.88 -7.51
CA GLU A 82 15.39 -8.93 -6.84
C GLU A 82 16.64 -9.29 -7.65
N THR A 83 16.50 -9.42 -8.97
CA THR A 83 17.62 -9.72 -9.88
C THR A 83 18.66 -8.60 -9.86
N ALA A 84 18.22 -7.34 -9.94
CA ALA A 84 19.11 -6.19 -9.88
C ALA A 84 19.85 -6.11 -8.53
N CYS A 85 19.15 -6.35 -7.43
CA CYS A 85 19.73 -6.39 -6.08
C CYS A 85 20.75 -7.53 -5.92
N ALA A 86 20.43 -8.73 -6.39
CA ALA A 86 21.34 -9.88 -6.34
C ALA A 86 22.63 -9.60 -7.12
N ALA A 87 22.50 -9.04 -8.33
CA ALA A 87 23.63 -8.64 -9.16
C ALA A 87 24.49 -7.56 -8.48
N ALA A 88 23.87 -6.52 -7.93
CA ALA A 88 24.58 -5.44 -7.25
C ALA A 88 25.35 -5.91 -6.00
N LEU A 89 24.80 -6.90 -5.28
CA LEU A 89 25.41 -7.45 -4.06
C LEU A 89 26.36 -8.64 -4.32
N GLY A 90 26.48 -9.09 -5.57
CA GLY A 90 27.27 -10.28 -5.92
C GLY A 90 26.74 -11.56 -5.27
N LYS A 91 25.42 -11.69 -5.15
CA LYS A 91 24.74 -12.84 -4.55
C LYS A 91 24.00 -13.65 -5.60
N GLU A 92 23.77 -14.92 -5.29
CA GLU A 92 23.05 -15.84 -6.18
C GLU A 92 21.56 -15.48 -6.32
N ARG A 93 20.96 -14.92 -5.24
CA ARG A 93 19.56 -14.53 -5.19
C ARG A 93 19.35 -13.43 -4.15
N ALA A 94 18.34 -12.60 -4.39
CA ALA A 94 17.73 -11.72 -3.40
C ALA A 94 16.24 -12.04 -3.31
N VAL A 95 15.60 -11.73 -2.18
CA VAL A 95 14.16 -11.87 -2.00
C VAL A 95 13.64 -10.56 -1.43
N PHE A 96 12.57 -10.03 -2.03
CA PHE A 96 11.89 -8.84 -1.57
C PHE A 96 11.11 -9.14 -0.28
N MET A 97 11.22 -8.23 0.68
CA MET A 97 10.47 -8.29 1.93
C MET A 97 9.79 -6.94 2.17
N PRO A 98 8.52 -6.90 2.63
CA PRO A 98 7.81 -5.64 2.87
C PRO A 98 8.49 -4.71 3.87
N THR A 99 9.29 -5.26 4.81
CA THR A 99 10.07 -4.47 5.77
C THR A 99 11.41 -5.15 6.07
N GLY A 100 12.41 -4.33 6.40
CA GLY A 100 13.71 -4.83 6.88
C GLY A 100 13.60 -5.57 8.23
N THR A 101 12.67 -5.18 9.09
CA THR A 101 12.42 -5.88 10.36
C THR A 101 11.95 -7.32 10.13
N LEU A 102 11.02 -7.53 9.19
CA LEU A 102 10.58 -8.87 8.81
C LEU A 102 11.71 -9.67 8.16
N ALA A 103 12.49 -9.04 7.27
CA ALA A 103 13.65 -9.67 6.64
C ALA A 103 14.65 -10.17 7.69
N ASN A 104 14.97 -9.34 8.69
CA ASN A 104 15.86 -9.71 9.79
C ASN A 104 15.29 -10.85 10.63
N HIS A 105 13.99 -10.82 10.92
CA HIS A 105 13.35 -11.91 11.65
C HIS A 105 13.41 -13.23 10.90
N LEU A 106 13.26 -13.22 9.57
CA LEU A 106 13.41 -14.43 8.76
C LEU A 106 14.87 -14.90 8.75
N ALA A 107 15.82 -13.99 8.51
CA ALA A 107 17.24 -14.31 8.39
C ALA A 107 17.87 -14.93 9.65
N VAL A 108 17.31 -14.67 10.84
CA VAL A 108 17.81 -15.23 12.11
C VAL A 108 17.10 -16.52 12.50
N ARG A 109 15.90 -16.77 11.96
CA ARG A 109 15.06 -17.92 12.35
C ARG A 109 15.18 -19.11 11.39
N GLU A 110 15.54 -18.84 10.14
CA GLU A 110 16.09 -19.85 9.22
C GLU A 110 17.54 -20.20 9.59
#